data_AF-T0QI51-F1
#
_entry.id   AF-T0QI51-F1
#
_cell.length_a   1.000
_cell.length_b   1.000
_cell.length_c   1.000
_cell.angle_alpha   90.00
_cell.angle_beta   90.00
_cell.angle_gamma   90.00
#
_symmetry.space_group_name_H-M   'P 1'
#
loop_
_entity.id
_entity.type
_entity.pdbx_description
1 polymer ?
#
loop_
_entity_poly.entity_id
_entity_poly.type
_entity_poly.pdbx_seq_one_letter_code
_entity_poly.pdbx_strand_id
1 'polypeptide(L)'
;MLYMLFNSSQQRVSIPTMIWLLLAFGVMACLLLATTWHMTSSLFGEPRSSALLFFVFCGGIVSATSSVVFYPFVSMYPAISTSALATGESLGAVIAGFLALAQDVGSPEMYFSIGSYFACAAVVFVVSMAAFGYLRTHGRPAPELSNERAWLLDPTQSYTCQEDWHVVRVIGKPLACQFALACFSFAVVPSVLPIVGSKYMHSGVVLKWASVLGMLCDPLARFLTTFYHARRVGLLTLLALATGLCMAIQASSRVPLWSHTSNGGIVVVLLHCTYMSLAGYTQTCLYQVLQEMNVENVKVAYQWSGFVTQMGALSGTVVTFGLVAFTNVFSTA
;
A
#
# COMPACT_ATOMS: atom_id res chain seq x y z
N MET A 1 -3.17 -4.12 12.99
CA MET A 1 -2.90 -4.93 14.21
C MET A 1 -3.70 -4.48 15.45
N LEU A 2 -3.69 -3.20 15.84
CA LEU A 2 -4.39 -2.70 17.04
C LEU A 2 -5.92 -2.95 17.00
N TYR A 3 -6.59 -2.69 15.88
CA TYR A 3 -8.03 -2.96 15.73
C TYR A 3 -8.38 -4.43 15.98
N MET A 4 -7.59 -5.39 15.48
CA MET A 4 -7.85 -6.81 15.71
C MET A 4 -7.60 -7.21 17.17
N LEU A 5 -6.55 -6.70 17.79
CA LEU A 5 -6.23 -6.99 19.19
C LEU A 5 -7.24 -6.39 20.17
N PHE A 6 -7.73 -5.18 19.89
CA PHE A 6 -8.73 -4.52 20.73
C PHE A 6 -10.15 -5.02 20.47
N ASN A 7 -10.48 -5.40 19.23
CA ASN A 7 -11.82 -5.81 18.85
C ASN A 7 -12.05 -7.34 18.93
N SER A 8 -11.02 -8.16 19.19
CA SER A 8 -11.18 -9.62 19.37
C SER A 8 -11.77 -10.01 20.72
N SER A 9 -11.66 -9.14 21.75
CA SER A 9 -12.16 -9.45 23.10
C SER A 9 -13.46 -8.73 23.46
N GLN A 10 -13.70 -7.51 22.95
CA GLN A 10 -14.94 -6.77 23.13
C GLN A 10 -15.20 -5.89 21.91
N GLN A 11 -16.20 -6.25 21.10
CA GLN A 11 -16.55 -5.54 19.86
C GLN A 11 -17.16 -4.15 20.13
N ARG A 12 -16.37 -3.20 20.65
CA ARG A 12 -16.87 -1.88 21.11
C ARG A 12 -17.04 -0.84 19.99
N VAL A 13 -16.40 -1.01 18.83
CA VAL A 13 -16.38 0.02 17.77
C VAL A 13 -16.81 -0.57 16.44
N SER A 14 -17.86 0.00 15.84
CA SER A 14 -18.33 -0.40 14.51
C SER A 14 -17.32 -0.06 13.41
N ILE A 15 -17.25 -0.88 12.35
CA ILE A 15 -16.37 -0.65 11.19
C ILE A 15 -16.57 0.77 10.60
N PRO A 16 -17.80 1.27 10.37
CA PRO A 16 -17.99 2.63 9.84
C PRO A 16 -17.48 3.73 10.79
N THR A 17 -17.64 3.57 12.10
CA THR A 17 -17.07 4.51 13.09
C THR A 17 -15.56 4.54 12.99
N MET A 18 -14.93 3.38 12.85
CA MET A 18 -13.48 3.28 12.70
C MET A 18 -12.99 3.97 11.42
N ILE A 19 -13.74 3.85 10.31
CA ILE A 19 -13.40 4.56 9.05
C ILE A 19 -13.43 6.08 9.26
N TRP A 20 -14.47 6.62 9.91
CA TRP A 20 -14.54 8.05 10.22
C TRP A 20 -13.37 8.51 11.10
N LEU A 21 -13.03 7.74 12.13
CA LEU A 21 -11.90 8.04 13.01
C LEU A 21 -10.57 8.05 12.24
N LEU A 22 -10.35 7.06 11.38
CA LEU A 22 -9.13 6.96 10.57
C LEU A 22 -9.01 8.12 9.57
N LEU A 23 -10.10 8.50 8.90
CA LEU A 23 -10.11 9.61 7.95
C LEU A 23 -9.89 10.95 8.66
N ALA A 24 -10.59 11.19 9.77
CA ALA A 24 -10.40 12.41 10.57
C ALA A 24 -8.96 12.50 11.12
N PHE A 25 -8.42 11.38 11.61
CA PHE A 25 -7.03 11.33 12.09
C PHE A 25 -6.02 11.55 10.96
N GLY A 26 -6.28 11.02 9.75
CA GLY A 26 -5.49 11.28 8.55
C GLY A 26 -5.47 12.77 8.16
N VAL A 27 -6.63 13.43 8.12
CA VAL A 27 -6.73 14.88 7.87
C VAL A 27 -5.91 15.66 8.90
N MET A 28 -6.12 15.38 10.19
CA MET A 28 -5.42 16.06 11.28
C MET A 28 -3.90 15.86 11.19
N ALA A 29 -3.45 14.63 10.95
CA ALA A 29 -2.02 14.33 10.80
C ALA A 29 -1.40 15.07 9.62
N CYS A 30 -2.07 15.12 8.45
CA CYS A 30 -1.59 15.85 7.28
C CYS A 30 -1.55 17.37 7.50
N LEU A 31 -2.55 17.97 8.17
CA LEU A 31 -2.55 19.41 8.48
C LEU A 31 -1.46 19.79 9.50
N LEU A 32 -1.25 18.94 10.51
CA LEU A 32 -0.16 19.12 11.46
C LEU A 32 1.19 19.00 10.75
N LEU A 33 1.39 17.97 9.92
CA LEU A 33 2.59 17.84 9.09
C LEU A 33 2.81 19.07 8.20
N ALA A 34 1.76 19.60 7.57
CA ALA A 34 1.88 20.77 6.70
C ALA A 34 2.43 22.02 7.41
N THR A 35 2.15 22.17 8.71
CA THR A 35 2.53 23.34 9.51
C THR A 35 3.76 23.11 10.37
N THR A 36 3.95 21.91 10.91
CA THR A 36 5.03 21.60 11.86
C THR A 36 6.23 20.90 11.23
N TRP A 37 6.28 20.70 9.90
CA TRP A 37 7.40 19.98 9.28
C TRP A 37 8.77 20.65 9.49
N HIS A 38 8.79 21.99 9.62
CA HIS A 38 10.01 22.77 9.87
C HIS A 38 10.53 22.65 11.31
N MET A 39 9.71 22.17 12.25
CA MET A 39 10.07 22.15 13.67
C MET A 39 11.13 21.08 13.94
N THR A 40 12.25 21.50 14.52
CA THR A 40 13.33 20.61 14.95
C THR A 40 13.49 20.69 16.47
N SER A 41 13.83 19.55 17.09
CA SER A 41 14.14 19.47 18.52
C SER A 41 15.50 18.82 18.71
N SER A 42 16.28 19.28 19.69
CA SER A 42 17.55 18.66 20.04
C SER A 42 17.33 17.32 20.75
N LEU A 43 17.63 16.21 20.07
CA LEU A 43 17.63 14.87 20.66
C LEU A 43 19.05 14.31 20.56
N PHE A 44 19.61 13.85 21.68
CA PHE A 44 21.00 13.39 21.78
C PHE A 44 22.04 14.42 21.28
N GLY A 45 21.78 15.71 21.53
CA GLY A 45 22.69 16.80 21.15
C GLY A 45 22.59 17.26 19.68
N GLU A 46 21.82 16.55 18.84
CA GLU A 46 21.66 16.87 17.41
C GLU A 46 20.25 17.40 17.11
N PRO A 47 20.09 18.39 16.21
CA PRO A 47 18.78 18.81 15.76
C PRO A 47 18.13 17.70 14.93
N ARG A 48 16.97 17.20 15.39
CA ARG A 48 16.20 16.17 14.71
C ARG A 48 14.78 16.66 14.41
N SER A 49 14.23 16.29 13.26
CA SER A 49 12.83 16.59 12.86
C SER A 49 11.83 15.68 13.58
N SER A 50 11.78 15.78 14.91
CA SER A 50 10.96 14.93 15.78
C SER A 50 9.46 15.02 15.46
N ALA A 51 8.95 16.22 15.19
CA ALA A 51 7.56 16.44 14.84
C ALA A 51 7.18 15.72 13.53
N LEU A 52 8.01 15.85 12.49
CA LEU A 52 7.81 15.16 11.22
C LEU A 52 7.80 13.64 11.41
N LEU A 53 8.80 13.10 12.11
CA LEU A 53 8.91 11.66 12.36
C LEU A 53 7.71 11.11 13.13
N PHE A 54 7.26 11.83 14.16
CA PHE A 54 6.11 11.44 14.97
C PHE A 54 4.83 11.40 14.15
N PHE A 55 4.51 12.46 13.39
CA PHE A 55 3.27 12.49 12.62
C PHE A 55 3.31 11.58 11.39
N VAL A 56 4.47 11.37 10.76
CA VAL A 56 4.63 10.34 9.72
C VAL A 56 4.38 8.95 10.31
N PHE A 57 4.87 8.68 11.53
CA PHE A 57 4.57 7.44 12.24
C PHE A 57 3.07 7.28 12.52
N CYS A 58 2.39 8.34 12.97
CA CYS A 58 0.94 8.36 13.11
C CYS A 58 0.23 8.06 11.77
N GLY A 59 0.69 8.64 10.67
CA GLY A 59 0.19 8.34 9.32
C GLY A 59 0.40 6.88 8.93
N GLY A 60 1.53 6.28 9.32
CA GLY A 60 1.80 4.85 9.18
C GLY A 60 0.79 3.98 9.94
N ILE A 61 0.39 4.38 11.16
CA ILE A 61 -0.68 3.70 11.92
C ILE A 61 -2.02 3.78 11.18
N VAL A 62 -2.38 4.95 10.65
CA VAL A 62 -3.60 5.14 9.85
C VAL A 62 -3.60 4.21 8.65
N SER A 63 -2.52 4.20 7.88
CA SER A 63 -2.36 3.38 6.68
C SER A 63 -2.37 1.88 6.99
N ALA A 64 -1.66 1.43 8.03
CA ALA A 64 -1.71 0.04 8.45
C ALA A 64 -3.10 -0.37 8.93
N THR A 65 -3.87 0.54 9.54
CA THR A 65 -5.19 0.23 10.07
C THR A 65 -6.29 0.31 9.00
N SER A 66 -6.16 1.16 7.97
CA SER A 66 -7.16 1.28 6.90
C SER A 66 -7.34 -0.04 6.13
N SER A 67 -6.24 -0.72 5.78
CA SER A 67 -6.30 -1.99 5.04
C SER A 67 -7.09 -3.10 5.74
N VAL A 68 -7.13 -3.11 7.08
CA VAL A 68 -7.87 -4.11 7.88
C VAL A 68 -9.30 -3.70 8.21
N VAL A 69 -9.71 -2.49 7.85
CA VAL A 69 -11.05 -1.93 8.13
C VAL A 69 -11.83 -1.67 6.84
N PHE A 70 -11.17 -1.13 5.80
CA PHE A 70 -11.82 -0.68 4.58
C PHE A 70 -12.24 -1.84 3.68
N TYR A 71 -11.39 -2.87 3.53
CA TYR A 71 -11.72 -4.04 2.71
C TYR A 71 -12.87 -4.89 3.28
N PRO A 72 -12.93 -5.19 4.60
CA PRO A 72 -14.12 -5.80 5.20
C PRO A 72 -15.41 -4.97 5.03
N PHE A 73 -15.30 -3.64 4.98
CA PHE A 73 -16.46 -2.78 4.71
C PHE A 73 -16.90 -2.89 3.25
N VAL A 74 -15.96 -2.78 2.32
CA VAL A 74 -16.25 -2.78 0.88
C VAL A 74 -16.71 -4.16 0.38
N SER A 75 -16.36 -5.24 1.09
CA SER A 75 -16.84 -6.58 0.77
C SER A 75 -18.36 -6.73 0.94
N MET A 76 -19.04 -5.78 1.57
CA MET A 76 -20.51 -5.70 1.61
C MET A 76 -21.13 -5.16 0.30
N TYR A 77 -20.31 -4.76 -0.65
CA TYR A 77 -20.74 -4.26 -1.96
C TYR A 77 -20.29 -5.23 -3.06
N PRO A 78 -20.79 -5.09 -4.30
CA PRO A 78 -20.33 -5.91 -5.42
C PRO A 78 -18.82 -5.76 -5.63
N ALA A 79 -18.17 -6.78 -6.18
CA ALA A 79 -16.70 -6.87 -6.32
C ALA A 79 -16.05 -5.69 -7.08
N ILE A 80 -16.83 -4.97 -7.90
CA ILE A 80 -16.40 -3.72 -8.54
C ILE A 80 -16.01 -2.63 -7.54
N SER A 81 -16.62 -2.64 -6.35
CA SER A 81 -16.35 -1.69 -5.27
C SER A 81 -14.98 -1.94 -4.65
N THR A 82 -14.55 -3.20 -4.59
CA THR A 82 -13.19 -3.59 -4.16
C THR A 82 -12.15 -3.02 -5.13
N SER A 83 -12.38 -3.13 -6.43
CA SER A 83 -11.53 -2.50 -7.46
C SER A 83 -11.52 -0.98 -7.32
N ALA A 84 -12.69 -0.35 -7.17
CA ALA A 84 -12.80 1.10 -7.03
C ALA A 84 -12.06 1.63 -5.79
N LEU A 85 -12.17 0.95 -4.65
CA LEU A 85 -11.43 1.28 -3.44
C LEU A 85 -9.91 1.15 -3.66
N ALA A 86 -9.45 0.03 -4.22
CA ALA A 86 -8.04 -0.23 -4.43
C ALA A 86 -7.42 0.75 -5.46
N THR A 87 -8.14 1.08 -6.53
CA THR A 87 -7.77 2.16 -7.45
C THR A 87 -7.70 3.51 -6.73
N GLY A 88 -8.69 3.83 -5.88
CA GLY A 88 -8.69 5.05 -5.07
C GLY A 88 -7.46 5.16 -4.15
N GLU A 89 -7.08 4.07 -3.48
CA GLU A 89 -5.88 4.01 -2.62
C GLU A 89 -4.59 4.31 -3.40
N SER A 90 -4.53 3.99 -4.69
CA SER A 90 -3.36 4.26 -5.54
C SER A 90 -3.36 5.62 -6.23
N LEU A 91 -4.53 6.27 -6.39
CA LEU A 91 -4.60 7.61 -6.96
C LEU A 91 -3.86 8.65 -6.11
N GLY A 92 -3.72 8.43 -4.80
CA GLY A 92 -2.88 9.28 -3.95
C GLY A 92 -1.41 9.32 -4.40
N ALA A 93 -0.87 8.19 -4.89
CA ALA A 93 0.48 8.12 -5.43
C ALA A 93 0.63 8.89 -6.75
N VAL A 94 -0.43 8.93 -7.57
CA VAL A 94 -0.44 9.73 -8.82
C VAL A 94 -0.35 11.22 -8.52
N ILE A 95 -1.10 11.69 -7.52
CA ILE A 95 -1.02 13.08 -7.07
C ILE A 95 0.41 13.40 -6.60
N ALA A 96 1.02 12.51 -5.82
CA ALA A 96 2.42 12.63 -5.42
C ALA A 96 3.37 12.66 -6.62
N GLY A 97 3.13 11.85 -7.66
CA GLY A 97 3.91 11.83 -8.90
C GLY A 97 3.80 13.13 -9.71
N PHE A 98 2.59 13.70 -9.83
CA PHE A 98 2.40 15.01 -10.47
C PHE A 98 3.07 16.14 -9.70
N LEU A 99 2.95 16.12 -8.37
CA LEU A 99 3.67 17.07 -7.51
C LEU A 99 5.18 16.88 -7.69
N ALA A 100 5.70 15.67 -7.71
CA ALA A 100 7.12 15.41 -7.97
C ALA A 100 7.58 15.98 -9.33
N LEU A 101 6.78 15.84 -10.39
CA LEU A 101 7.08 16.46 -11.68
C LEU A 101 7.07 18.00 -11.62
N ALA A 102 6.07 18.58 -10.94
CA ALA A 102 5.96 20.03 -10.76
C ALA A 102 7.09 20.59 -9.87
N GLN A 103 7.58 19.80 -8.92
CA GLN A 103 8.72 20.10 -8.05
C GLN A 103 10.04 20.00 -8.83
N ASP A 104 10.01 19.43 -10.04
CA ASP A 104 11.16 19.06 -10.85
C ASP A 104 12.21 18.28 -10.05
N VAL A 105 11.86 17.07 -9.58
CA VAL A 105 12.79 16.24 -8.78
C VAL A 105 14.16 16.14 -9.45
N GLY A 106 15.21 16.57 -8.73
CA GLY A 106 16.58 16.65 -9.22
C GLY A 106 17.06 18.09 -9.47
N SER A 107 16.16 19.06 -9.49
CA SER A 107 16.46 20.50 -9.48
C SER A 107 17.18 20.91 -8.18
N PRO A 108 18.15 21.86 -8.25
CA PRO A 108 18.77 22.44 -7.05
C PRO A 108 17.82 23.35 -6.27
N GLU A 109 16.77 23.87 -6.92
CA GLU A 109 15.79 24.76 -6.32
C GLU A 109 14.52 24.02 -5.92
N MET A 110 13.96 24.41 -4.76
CA MET A 110 12.69 23.91 -4.29
C MET A 110 11.55 24.84 -4.75
N TYR A 111 10.78 24.41 -5.76
CA TYR A 111 9.69 25.21 -6.32
C TYR A 111 8.52 25.41 -5.36
N PHE A 112 8.17 24.41 -4.55
CA PHE A 112 7.17 24.55 -3.50
C PHE A 112 7.56 23.83 -2.21
N SER A 113 7.02 24.32 -1.09
CA SER A 113 7.31 23.80 0.24
C SER A 113 6.77 22.38 0.43
N ILE A 114 7.47 21.58 1.25
CA ILE A 114 6.99 20.27 1.71
C ILE A 114 5.61 20.38 2.39
N GLY A 115 5.32 21.53 3.01
CA GLY A 115 4.00 21.81 3.58
C GLY A 115 2.87 21.75 2.55
N SER A 116 3.11 22.19 1.31
CA SER A 116 2.14 22.13 0.22
C SER A 116 1.80 20.69 -0.16
N TYR A 117 2.78 19.78 -0.14
CA TYR A 117 2.55 18.36 -0.38
C TYR A 117 1.59 17.77 0.68
N PHE A 118 1.84 18.03 1.96
CA PHE A 118 0.97 17.55 3.03
C PHE A 118 -0.42 18.20 3.02
N ALA A 119 -0.51 19.47 2.59
CA ALA A 119 -1.80 20.12 2.37
C ALA A 119 -2.60 19.46 1.25
N CYS A 120 -1.97 19.11 0.11
CA CYS A 120 -2.61 18.33 -0.94
C CYS A 120 -3.08 16.96 -0.44
N ALA A 121 -2.26 16.27 0.38
CA ALA A 121 -2.65 15.00 0.99
C ALA A 121 -3.87 15.16 1.93
N ALA A 122 -3.95 16.26 2.69
CA ALA A 122 -5.12 16.55 3.52
C ALA A 122 -6.39 16.74 2.67
N VAL A 123 -6.31 17.41 1.52
CA VAL A 123 -7.43 17.55 0.58
C VAL A 123 -7.89 16.18 0.08
N VAL A 124 -6.97 15.27 -0.25
CA VAL A 124 -7.31 13.90 -0.65
C VAL A 124 -8.10 13.18 0.46
N PHE A 125 -7.66 13.26 1.71
CA PHE A 125 -8.40 12.69 2.85
C PHE A 125 -9.79 13.31 3.02
N VAL A 126 -9.94 14.62 2.84
CA VAL A 126 -11.25 15.30 2.90
C VAL A 126 -12.17 14.81 1.78
N VAL A 127 -11.65 14.63 0.56
CA VAL A 127 -12.41 14.06 -0.56
C VAL A 127 -12.82 12.62 -0.26
N SER A 128 -11.92 11.78 0.28
CA SER A 128 -12.25 10.42 0.72
C SER A 128 -13.31 10.41 1.82
N MET A 129 -13.26 11.38 2.74
CA MET A 129 -14.24 11.56 3.81
C MET A 129 -15.62 11.96 3.29
N ALA A 130 -15.69 12.90 2.34
CA ALA A 130 -16.93 13.26 1.67
C ALA A 130 -17.51 12.08 0.85
N ALA A 131 -16.66 11.36 0.12
CA ALA A 131 -17.05 10.17 -0.64
C ALA A 131 -17.61 9.06 0.28
N PHE A 132 -16.99 8.84 1.44
CA PHE A 132 -17.51 7.90 2.43
C PHE A 132 -18.86 8.34 3.02
N GLY A 133 -19.03 9.65 3.30
CA GLY A 133 -20.32 10.21 3.71
C GLY A 133 -21.42 10.04 2.65
N TYR A 134 -21.08 10.24 1.37
CA TYR A 134 -21.98 9.99 0.26
C TYR A 134 -22.36 8.50 0.16
N LEU A 135 -21.37 7.60 0.24
CA LEU A 135 -21.61 6.15 0.21
C LEU A 135 -22.52 5.72 1.37
N ARG A 136 -22.38 6.31 2.55
CA ARG A 136 -23.23 6.00 3.72
C ARG A 136 -24.67 6.48 3.58
N THR A 137 -24.90 7.59 2.87
CA THR A 137 -26.23 8.17 2.71
C THR A 137 -26.99 7.58 1.52
N HIS A 138 -26.31 7.35 0.40
CA HIS A 138 -26.92 6.96 -0.88
C HIS A 138 -26.55 5.55 -1.34
N GLY A 139 -25.39 5.03 -0.95
CA GLY A 139 -24.92 3.70 -1.35
C GLY A 139 -25.36 2.63 -0.38
N ARG A 140 -26.67 2.35 -0.26
CA ARG A 140 -27.09 1.15 0.48
C ARG A 140 -26.77 -0.10 -0.37
N PRO A 141 -26.14 -1.13 0.22
CA PRO A 141 -25.97 -2.39 -0.49
C PRO A 141 -27.33 -2.94 -0.93
N ALA A 142 -27.37 -3.66 -2.05
CA ALA A 142 -28.60 -4.26 -2.57
C ALA A 142 -29.29 -5.07 -1.44
N PRO A 143 -30.62 -4.98 -1.28
CA PRO A 143 -31.32 -5.52 -0.11
C PRO A 143 -31.00 -7.01 0.14
N GLU A 144 -30.90 -7.83 -0.91
CA GLU A 144 -30.50 -9.24 -0.84
C GLU A 144 -29.09 -9.44 -0.26
N LEU A 145 -28.10 -8.74 -0.83
CA LEU A 145 -26.70 -8.82 -0.41
C LEU A 145 -26.47 -8.19 0.97
N SER A 146 -27.28 -7.18 1.32
CA SER A 146 -27.28 -6.56 2.64
C SER A 146 -27.82 -7.48 3.72
N ASN A 147 -28.86 -8.27 3.45
CA ASN A 147 -29.43 -9.23 4.40
C ASN A 147 -28.52 -10.44 4.58
N GLU A 148 -27.96 -10.98 3.49
CA GLU A 148 -26.99 -12.09 3.54
C GLU A 148 -25.67 -11.70 4.19
N ARG A 149 -25.26 -10.43 4.15
CA ARG A 149 -23.99 -9.95 4.70
C ARG A 149 -24.15 -9.05 5.93
N ALA A 150 -25.37 -8.84 6.42
CA ALA A 150 -25.67 -8.03 7.60
C ALA A 150 -24.93 -8.55 8.83
N TRP A 151 -24.81 -9.87 8.95
CA TRP A 151 -24.07 -10.52 10.03
C TRP A 151 -22.57 -10.18 10.04
N LEU A 152 -21.95 -9.77 8.92
CA LEU A 152 -20.55 -9.31 8.90
C LEU A 152 -20.33 -8.09 9.82
N LEU A 153 -21.38 -7.27 10.01
CA LEU A 153 -21.36 -6.11 10.90
C LEU A 153 -21.90 -6.41 12.30
N ASP A 154 -22.42 -7.61 12.55
CA ASP A 154 -23.00 -7.97 13.85
C ASP A 154 -21.88 -8.13 14.88
N PRO A 155 -21.84 -7.28 15.92
CA PRO A 155 -20.82 -7.35 16.95
C PRO A 155 -20.97 -8.54 17.91
N THR A 156 -22.06 -9.30 17.82
CA THR A 156 -22.39 -10.39 18.76
C THR A 156 -21.85 -11.75 18.36
N GLN A 157 -21.35 -11.90 17.12
CA GLN A 157 -20.87 -13.19 16.63
C GLN A 157 -19.45 -13.47 17.15
N SER A 158 -19.34 -14.35 18.14
CA SER A 158 -18.09 -14.91 18.66
C SER A 158 -17.86 -16.27 18.04
N TYR A 159 -16.80 -16.41 17.24
CA TYR A 159 -16.43 -17.67 16.61
C TYR A 159 -15.38 -18.41 17.43
N THR A 160 -15.38 -19.73 17.30
CA THR A 160 -14.40 -20.57 17.97
C THR A 160 -13.06 -20.53 17.24
N CYS A 161 -11.96 -20.69 17.99
CA CYS A 161 -10.60 -20.75 17.43
C CYS A 161 -10.45 -21.81 16.30
N GLN A 162 -11.26 -22.88 16.35
CA GLN A 162 -11.25 -23.95 15.37
C GLN A 162 -11.85 -23.53 14.01
N GLU A 163 -12.91 -22.72 14.02
CA GLU A 163 -13.54 -22.18 12.81
C GLU A 163 -12.62 -21.16 12.12
N ASP A 164 -11.99 -20.28 12.89
CA ASP A 164 -10.99 -19.33 12.37
C ASP A 164 -9.82 -20.04 11.70
N TRP A 165 -9.32 -21.12 12.31
CA TRP A 165 -8.23 -21.90 11.74
C TRP A 165 -8.63 -22.63 10.46
N HIS A 166 -9.87 -23.11 10.37
CA HIS A 166 -10.39 -23.72 9.15
C HIS A 166 -10.42 -22.70 8.00
N VAL A 167 -10.93 -21.49 8.26
CA VAL A 167 -10.92 -20.38 7.29
C VAL A 167 -9.51 -20.12 6.77
N VAL A 168 -8.53 -19.96 7.67
CA VAL A 168 -7.13 -19.71 7.30
C VAL A 168 -6.55 -20.81 6.40
N ARG A 169 -6.88 -22.09 6.64
CA ARG A 169 -6.42 -23.18 5.76
C ARG A 169 -7.01 -23.08 4.36
N VAL A 170 -8.29 -22.73 4.24
CA VAL A 170 -8.97 -22.59 2.94
C VAL A 170 -8.37 -21.43 2.14
N ILE A 171 -8.10 -20.30 2.77
CA ILE A 171 -7.52 -19.11 2.13
C ILE A 171 -5.98 -19.09 2.16
N GLY A 172 -5.33 -20.18 2.53
CA GLY A 172 -3.87 -20.21 2.73
C GLY A 172 -3.07 -19.84 1.47
N LYS A 173 -3.52 -20.27 0.29
CA LYS A 173 -2.87 -19.94 -1.00
C LYS A 173 -2.90 -18.43 -1.31
N PRO A 174 -4.07 -17.75 -1.33
CA PRO A 174 -4.10 -16.30 -1.53
C PRO A 174 -3.38 -15.53 -0.43
N LEU A 175 -3.43 -15.98 0.84
CA LEU A 175 -2.66 -15.36 1.92
C LEU A 175 -1.15 -15.43 1.68
N ALA A 176 -0.62 -16.58 1.25
CA ALA A 176 0.80 -16.70 0.94
C ALA A 176 1.23 -15.77 -0.21
N CYS A 177 0.38 -15.64 -1.24
CA CYS A 177 0.61 -14.70 -2.33
C CYS A 177 0.63 -13.25 -1.84
N GLN A 178 -0.34 -12.89 -0.98
CA GLN A 178 -0.44 -11.56 -0.37
C GLN A 178 0.80 -11.23 0.47
N PHE A 179 1.26 -12.18 1.29
CA PHE A 179 2.47 -12.03 2.11
C PHE A 179 3.69 -11.72 1.23
N ALA A 180 3.90 -12.52 0.18
CA ALA A 180 5.06 -12.37 -0.70
C ALA A 180 5.01 -11.05 -1.48
N LEU A 181 3.85 -10.68 -2.02
CA LEU A 181 3.66 -9.38 -2.67
C LEU A 181 3.88 -8.22 -1.72
N ALA A 182 3.37 -8.29 -0.48
CA ALA A 182 3.55 -7.24 0.50
C ALA A 182 5.04 -7.06 0.89
N CYS A 183 5.76 -8.16 1.07
CA CYS A 183 7.20 -8.16 1.32
C CYS A 183 7.97 -7.41 0.21
N PHE A 184 7.66 -7.68 -1.07
CA PHE A 184 8.34 -7.01 -2.17
C PHE A 184 7.87 -5.56 -2.38
N SER A 185 6.56 -5.30 -2.34
CA SER A 185 5.99 -3.99 -2.68
C SER A 185 6.26 -2.94 -1.63
N PHE A 186 6.30 -3.30 -0.34
CA PHE A 186 6.47 -2.32 0.74
C PHE A 186 7.90 -2.25 1.28
N ALA A 187 8.76 -3.23 0.97
CA ALA A 187 10.14 -3.23 1.46
C ALA A 187 11.18 -3.36 0.35
N VAL A 188 11.18 -4.46 -0.41
CA VAL A 188 12.28 -4.77 -1.34
C VAL A 188 12.35 -3.73 -2.47
N VAL A 189 11.28 -3.55 -3.23
CA VAL A 189 11.29 -2.70 -4.43
C VAL A 189 11.55 -1.23 -4.11
N PRO A 190 10.90 -0.61 -3.09
CA PRO A 190 11.20 0.77 -2.72
C PRO A 190 12.66 0.99 -2.27
N SER A 191 13.27 0.00 -1.60
CA SER A 191 14.66 0.10 -1.12
C SER A 191 15.68 -0.11 -2.24
N VAL A 192 15.39 -1.03 -3.16
CA VAL A 192 16.25 -1.42 -4.27
C VAL A 192 16.24 -0.39 -5.39
N LEU A 193 15.10 0.28 -5.65
CA LEU A 193 14.93 1.21 -6.76
C LEU A 193 15.98 2.36 -6.76
N PRO A 194 16.21 3.09 -5.65
CA PRO A 194 17.26 4.10 -5.56
C PRO A 194 18.66 3.54 -5.86
N ILE A 195 18.96 2.35 -5.32
CA ILE A 195 20.27 1.69 -5.43
C ILE A 195 20.55 1.25 -6.87
N VAL A 196 19.58 0.64 -7.55
CA VAL A 196 19.76 0.25 -8.95
C VAL A 196 19.80 1.49 -9.84
N GLY A 197 18.97 2.50 -9.58
CA GLY A 197 18.94 3.74 -10.37
C GLY A 197 20.22 4.54 -10.29
N SER A 198 20.93 4.53 -9.15
CA SER A 198 22.21 5.22 -8.99
C SER A 198 23.35 4.61 -9.80
N LYS A 199 23.21 3.37 -10.28
CA LYS A 199 24.24 2.64 -11.03
C LYS A 199 24.20 2.87 -12.55
N TYR A 200 23.19 3.59 -13.05
CA TYR A 200 23.06 3.90 -14.48
C TYR A 200 23.50 5.33 -14.79
N MET A 201 23.90 5.55 -16.04
CA MET A 201 24.13 6.91 -16.54
C MET A 201 22.85 7.75 -16.40
N HIS A 202 23.00 9.02 -16.01
CA HIS A 202 21.87 9.92 -15.72
C HIS A 202 20.92 9.41 -14.62
N SER A 203 21.47 8.92 -13.51
CA SER A 203 20.74 8.36 -12.36
C SER A 203 19.51 9.16 -11.91
N GLY A 204 19.62 10.49 -11.83
CA GLY A 204 18.50 11.37 -11.47
C GLY A 204 17.31 11.27 -12.43
N VAL A 205 17.58 11.19 -13.74
CA VAL A 205 16.55 11.05 -14.78
C VAL A 205 15.88 9.67 -14.71
N VAL A 206 16.68 8.62 -14.48
CA VAL A 206 16.17 7.25 -14.34
C VAL A 206 15.24 7.13 -13.15
N LEU A 207 15.64 7.66 -11.99
CA LEU A 207 14.82 7.64 -10.77
C LEU A 207 13.55 8.47 -10.93
N LYS A 208 13.66 9.69 -11.51
CA LYS A 208 12.51 10.56 -11.78
C LYS A 208 11.44 9.81 -12.59
N TRP A 209 11.81 9.23 -13.72
CA TRP A 209 10.85 8.55 -14.59
C TRP A 209 10.38 7.20 -14.03
N ALA A 210 11.25 6.44 -13.37
CA ALA A 210 10.84 5.18 -12.73
C ALA A 210 9.76 5.45 -11.67
N SER A 211 9.97 6.41 -10.77
CA SER A 211 9.00 6.74 -9.73
C SER A 211 7.69 7.28 -10.32
N VAL A 212 7.75 8.25 -11.23
CA VAL A 212 6.55 8.89 -11.80
C VAL A 212 5.72 7.90 -12.63
N LEU A 213 6.34 7.14 -13.54
CA LEU A 213 5.62 6.17 -14.37
C LEU A 213 5.12 4.98 -13.53
N GLY A 214 5.90 4.52 -12.55
CA GLY A 214 5.48 3.49 -11.60
C GLY A 214 4.23 3.88 -10.82
N MET A 215 4.16 5.14 -10.34
CA MET A 215 2.99 5.70 -9.66
C MET A 215 1.75 5.80 -10.54
N LEU A 216 1.90 5.95 -11.86
CA LEU A 216 0.79 5.96 -12.83
C LEU A 216 0.34 4.54 -13.21
N CYS A 217 1.29 3.62 -13.36
CA CYS A 217 1.02 2.23 -13.73
C CYS A 217 0.17 1.48 -12.69
N ASP A 218 0.42 1.72 -11.41
CA ASP A 218 -0.27 1.03 -10.31
C ASP A 218 -1.81 1.24 -10.30
N PRO A 219 -2.36 2.47 -10.28
CA PRO A 219 -3.81 2.67 -10.31
C PRO A 219 -4.44 2.27 -11.65
N LEU A 220 -3.73 2.41 -12.78
CA LEU A 220 -4.21 1.93 -14.07
C LEU A 220 -4.40 0.41 -14.04
N ALA A 221 -3.43 -0.31 -13.48
CA ALA A 221 -3.51 -1.75 -13.33
C ALA A 221 -4.62 -2.18 -12.35
N ARG A 222 -4.78 -1.48 -11.22
CA ARG A 222 -5.90 -1.71 -10.31
C ARG A 222 -7.25 -1.44 -10.97
N PHE A 223 -7.36 -0.35 -11.74
CA PHE A 223 -8.58 0.00 -12.46
C PHE A 223 -8.95 -1.06 -13.51
N LEU A 224 -7.95 -1.62 -14.20
CA LEU A 224 -8.14 -2.68 -15.19
C LEU A 224 -8.86 -3.93 -14.63
N THR A 225 -8.72 -4.21 -13.32
CA THR A 225 -9.42 -5.33 -12.66
C THR A 225 -10.94 -5.18 -12.64
N THR A 226 -11.45 -3.96 -12.87
CA THR A 226 -12.88 -3.69 -13.04
C THR A 226 -13.43 -4.37 -14.29
N PHE A 227 -12.63 -4.48 -15.35
CA PHE A 227 -13.05 -5.04 -16.64
C PHE A 227 -12.56 -6.48 -16.82
N TYR A 228 -11.34 -6.77 -16.37
CA TYR A 228 -10.71 -8.08 -16.54
C TYR A 228 -10.37 -8.66 -15.19
N HIS A 229 -11.17 -9.63 -14.74
CA HIS A 229 -10.98 -10.30 -13.46
C HIS A 229 -10.20 -11.61 -13.63
N ALA A 230 -8.95 -11.66 -13.15
CA ALA A 230 -8.10 -12.85 -13.26
C ALA A 230 -8.12 -13.70 -11.98
N ARG A 231 -8.53 -14.96 -12.11
CA ARG A 231 -8.55 -15.93 -10.99
C ARG A 231 -7.21 -16.60 -10.72
N ARG A 232 -6.28 -16.58 -11.68
CA ARG A 232 -4.94 -17.22 -11.58
C ARG A 232 -3.95 -16.35 -10.80
N VAL A 233 -4.31 -15.94 -9.60
CA VAL A 233 -3.52 -15.02 -8.74
C VAL A 233 -2.13 -15.55 -8.39
N GLY A 234 -1.95 -16.88 -8.29
CA GLY A 234 -0.63 -17.48 -8.03
C GLY A 234 0.37 -17.25 -9.16
N LEU A 235 -0.05 -17.41 -10.42
CA LEU A 235 0.83 -17.16 -11.57
C LEU A 235 1.20 -15.68 -11.67
N LEU A 236 0.23 -14.79 -11.50
CA LEU A 236 0.46 -13.35 -11.52
C LEU A 236 1.40 -12.90 -10.40
N THR A 237 1.26 -13.51 -9.21
CA THR A 237 2.17 -13.29 -8.08
C THR A 237 3.59 -13.73 -8.44
N LEU A 238 3.77 -14.91 -9.01
CA LEU A 238 5.10 -15.39 -9.42
C LEU A 238 5.74 -14.47 -10.47
N LEU A 239 4.96 -13.96 -11.43
CA LEU A 239 5.44 -13.01 -12.43
C LEU A 239 5.85 -11.67 -11.78
N ALA A 240 5.04 -11.13 -10.87
CA ALA A 240 5.38 -9.92 -10.11
C ALA A 240 6.67 -10.12 -9.32
N LEU A 241 6.78 -11.22 -8.57
CA LEU A 241 7.98 -11.55 -7.80
C LEU A 241 9.20 -11.72 -8.70
N ALA A 242 9.08 -12.38 -9.86
CA ALA A 242 10.18 -12.52 -10.81
C ALA A 242 10.71 -11.16 -11.27
N THR A 243 9.83 -10.20 -11.56
CA THR A 243 10.26 -8.83 -11.92
C THR A 243 10.92 -8.10 -10.74
N GLY A 244 10.39 -8.24 -9.52
CA GLY A 244 10.97 -7.67 -8.31
C GLY A 244 12.34 -8.27 -7.96
N LEU A 245 12.50 -9.59 -8.09
CA LEU A 245 13.79 -10.28 -7.94
C LEU A 245 14.79 -9.82 -9.01
N CYS A 246 14.35 -9.65 -10.26
CA CYS A 246 15.21 -9.14 -11.32
C CYS A 246 15.75 -7.75 -10.99
N MET A 247 14.92 -6.87 -10.42
CA MET A 247 15.37 -5.56 -9.93
C MET A 247 16.37 -5.71 -8.76
N ALA A 248 16.07 -6.57 -7.78
CA ALA A 248 16.95 -6.80 -6.63
C ALA A 248 18.33 -7.35 -7.05
N ILE A 249 18.37 -8.31 -7.97
CA ILE A 249 19.61 -8.87 -8.52
C ILE A 249 20.43 -7.80 -9.24
N GLN A 250 19.79 -6.91 -10.01
CA GLN A 250 20.47 -5.81 -10.68
C GLN A 250 21.03 -4.79 -9.68
N ALA A 251 20.32 -4.51 -8.58
CA ALA A 251 20.85 -3.67 -7.51
C ALA A 251 22.03 -4.30 -6.78
N SER A 252 22.05 -5.63 -6.59
CA SER A 252 23.19 -6.32 -5.95
C SER A 252 24.40 -6.47 -6.87
N SER A 253 24.18 -6.45 -8.19
CA SER A 253 25.26 -6.56 -9.17
C SER A 253 26.18 -5.34 -9.17
N ARG A 254 27.50 -5.56 -9.31
CA ARG A 254 28.48 -4.46 -9.45
C ARG A 254 28.30 -3.70 -10.76
N VAL A 255 28.05 -4.44 -11.84
CA VAL A 255 27.79 -3.89 -13.17
C VAL A 255 26.41 -4.38 -13.62
N PRO A 256 25.35 -3.59 -13.40
CA PRO A 256 24.01 -3.96 -13.85
C PRO A 256 23.94 -4.10 -15.38
N LEU A 257 22.94 -4.84 -15.84
CA LEU A 257 22.71 -5.04 -17.27
C LEU A 257 22.55 -3.69 -17.98
N TRP A 258 23.33 -3.48 -19.04
CA TRP A 258 23.34 -2.23 -19.82
C TRP A 258 23.67 -0.96 -19.04
N SER A 259 24.29 -1.05 -17.87
CA SER A 259 24.68 0.13 -17.07
C SER A 259 25.60 1.12 -17.80
N HIS A 260 26.45 0.62 -18.71
CA HIS A 260 27.38 1.45 -19.50
C HIS A 260 26.77 2.12 -20.73
N THR A 261 25.56 1.75 -21.15
CA THR A 261 24.92 2.38 -22.32
C THR A 261 24.16 3.63 -21.90
N SER A 262 24.20 4.69 -22.71
CA SER A 262 23.52 5.97 -22.43
C SER A 262 22.02 5.82 -22.14
N ASN A 263 21.37 4.80 -22.73
CA ASN A 263 19.94 4.54 -22.60
C ASN A 263 19.60 3.34 -21.70
N GLY A 264 20.61 2.75 -21.02
CA GLY A 264 20.42 1.53 -20.22
C GLY A 264 19.41 1.71 -19.08
N GLY A 265 19.29 2.92 -18.54
CA GLY A 265 18.36 3.23 -17.45
C GLY A 265 16.88 3.00 -17.80
N ILE A 266 16.51 2.99 -19.09
CA ILE A 266 15.13 2.67 -19.53
C ILE A 266 14.71 1.28 -19.04
N VAL A 267 15.64 0.33 -18.93
CA VAL A 267 15.35 -1.04 -18.46
C VAL A 267 14.88 -1.05 -17.00
N VAL A 268 15.48 -0.21 -16.15
CA VAL A 268 15.05 -0.05 -14.75
C VAL A 268 13.64 0.52 -14.68
N VAL A 269 13.35 1.54 -15.50
CA VAL A 269 12.03 2.16 -15.59
C VAL A 269 10.98 1.14 -16.01
N LEU A 270 11.25 0.37 -17.08
CA LEU A 270 10.33 -0.65 -17.59
C LEU A 270 10.10 -1.80 -16.59
N LEU A 271 11.15 -2.28 -15.93
CA LEU A 271 11.04 -3.32 -14.90
C LEU A 271 10.21 -2.83 -13.72
N HIS A 272 10.44 -1.60 -13.25
CA HIS A 272 9.66 -1.03 -12.17
C HIS A 272 8.19 -0.83 -12.55
N CYS A 273 7.91 -0.29 -13.73
CA CYS A 273 6.54 -0.12 -14.24
C CYS A 273 5.81 -1.46 -14.37
N THR A 274 6.50 -2.49 -14.87
CA THR A 274 5.96 -3.85 -15.00
C THR A 274 5.66 -4.44 -13.63
N TYR A 275 6.58 -4.29 -12.66
CA TYR A 275 6.37 -4.71 -11.28
C TYR A 275 5.16 -4.01 -10.65
N MET A 276 5.08 -2.67 -10.72
CA MET A 276 3.99 -1.90 -10.14
C MET A 276 2.64 -2.30 -10.76
N SER A 277 2.59 -2.51 -12.07
CA SER A 277 1.38 -2.97 -12.76
C SER A 277 0.96 -4.37 -12.30
N LEU A 278 1.88 -5.34 -12.32
CA LEU A 278 1.59 -6.72 -11.92
C LEU A 278 1.21 -6.81 -10.44
N ALA A 279 1.95 -6.13 -9.56
CA ALA A 279 1.70 -6.14 -8.12
C ALA A 279 0.36 -5.50 -7.77
N GLY A 280 0.06 -4.31 -8.31
CA GLY A 280 -1.21 -3.61 -8.08
C GLY A 280 -2.41 -4.41 -8.57
N TYR A 281 -2.33 -4.92 -9.80
CA TYR A 281 -3.36 -5.78 -10.39
C TYR A 281 -3.58 -7.04 -9.54
N THR A 282 -2.50 -7.74 -9.19
CA THR A 282 -2.59 -9.02 -8.45
C THR A 282 -3.13 -8.83 -7.04
N GLN A 283 -2.70 -7.78 -6.32
CA GLN A 283 -3.24 -7.46 -4.99
C GLN A 283 -4.76 -7.23 -5.04
N THR A 284 -5.24 -6.53 -6.06
CA THR A 284 -6.68 -6.26 -6.22
C THR A 284 -7.44 -7.55 -6.55
N CYS A 285 -6.91 -8.37 -7.46
CA CYS A 285 -7.51 -9.68 -7.76
C CYS A 285 -7.50 -10.62 -6.55
N LEU A 286 -6.49 -10.57 -5.66
CA LEU A 286 -6.46 -11.34 -4.43
C LEU A 286 -7.63 -10.97 -3.50
N TYR A 287 -7.92 -9.68 -3.32
CA TYR A 287 -9.08 -9.24 -2.55
C TYR A 287 -10.42 -9.65 -3.18
N GLN A 288 -10.52 -9.63 -4.50
CA GLN A 288 -11.72 -10.08 -5.21
C GLN A 288 -11.90 -11.60 -5.14
N VAL A 289 -10.84 -12.39 -5.29
CA VAL A 289 -10.89 -13.86 -5.13
C VAL A 289 -11.31 -14.23 -3.71
N LEU A 290 -10.79 -13.52 -2.69
CA LEU A 290 -11.25 -13.71 -1.30
C LEU A 290 -12.75 -13.44 -1.12
N GLN A 291 -13.32 -12.53 -1.92
CA GLN A 291 -14.76 -12.23 -1.91
C GLN A 291 -15.60 -13.33 -2.56
N GLU A 292 -15.06 -13.99 -3.59
CA GLU A 292 -15.73 -15.06 -4.34
C GLU A 292 -15.61 -16.42 -3.67
N MET A 293 -14.63 -16.62 -2.78
CA MET A 293 -14.45 -17.88 -2.08
C MET A 293 -15.61 -18.13 -1.10
N ASN A 294 -16.16 -19.33 -1.14
CA ASN A 294 -17.23 -19.76 -0.24
C ASN A 294 -16.66 -20.04 1.17
N VAL A 295 -16.39 -18.98 1.91
CA VAL A 295 -15.85 -19.02 3.26
C VAL A 295 -16.97 -18.64 4.23
N GLU A 296 -17.15 -19.45 5.27
CA GLU A 296 -18.14 -19.22 6.32
C GLU A 296 -17.99 -17.82 6.97
N ASN A 297 -16.75 -17.31 7.04
CA ASN A 297 -16.44 -16.01 7.60
C ASN A 297 -15.58 -15.11 6.68
N VAL A 298 -16.24 -14.36 5.79
CA VAL A 298 -15.60 -13.41 4.86
C VAL A 298 -14.88 -12.27 5.60
N LYS A 299 -15.44 -11.78 6.72
CA LYS A 299 -14.82 -10.70 7.54
C LYS A 299 -13.46 -11.15 8.08
N VAL A 300 -13.41 -12.34 8.68
CA VAL A 300 -12.19 -12.93 9.21
C VAL A 300 -11.18 -13.18 8.10
N ALA A 301 -11.62 -13.59 6.90
CA ALA A 301 -10.74 -13.75 5.75
C ALA A 301 -10.03 -12.44 5.33
N TYR A 302 -10.76 -11.32 5.25
CA TYR A 302 -10.16 -10.01 4.94
C TYR A 302 -9.29 -9.48 6.08
N GLN A 303 -9.70 -9.73 7.33
CA GLN A 303 -8.88 -9.42 8.49
C GLN A 303 -7.54 -10.16 8.41
N TRP A 304 -7.53 -11.47 8.23
CA TRP A 304 -6.30 -12.23 8.05
C TRP A 304 -5.49 -11.76 6.83
N SER A 305 -6.14 -11.42 5.72
CA SER A 305 -5.47 -10.85 4.55
C SER A 305 -4.74 -9.55 4.87
N GLY A 306 -5.39 -8.60 5.55
CA GLY A 306 -4.75 -7.35 5.96
C GLY A 306 -3.66 -7.55 7.02
N PHE A 307 -3.83 -8.49 7.95
CA PHE A 307 -2.79 -8.88 8.91
C PHE A 307 -1.56 -9.47 8.22
N VAL A 308 -1.77 -10.42 7.31
CA VAL A 308 -0.69 -11.06 6.54
C VAL A 308 0.03 -10.05 5.65
N THR A 309 -0.68 -9.07 5.08
CA THR A 309 -0.08 -7.95 4.35
C THR A 309 0.87 -7.14 5.25
N GLN A 310 0.46 -6.80 6.47
CA GLN A 310 1.30 -6.08 7.44
C GLN A 310 2.52 -6.90 7.87
N MET A 311 2.33 -8.19 8.15
CA MET A 311 3.42 -9.08 8.49
C MET A 311 4.42 -9.24 7.34
N GLY A 312 3.94 -9.35 6.10
CA GLY A 312 4.79 -9.40 4.91
C GLY A 312 5.63 -8.13 4.76
N ALA A 313 5.01 -6.96 4.90
CA ALA A 313 5.72 -5.68 4.88
C ALA A 313 6.78 -5.59 5.98
N LEU A 314 6.42 -5.94 7.23
CA LEU A 314 7.35 -5.94 8.37
C LEU A 314 8.53 -6.88 8.15
N SER A 315 8.26 -8.14 7.75
CA SER A 315 9.31 -9.12 7.47
C SER A 315 10.22 -8.66 6.34
N GLY A 316 9.65 -8.11 5.27
CA GLY A 316 10.41 -7.52 4.18
C GLY A 316 11.30 -6.39 4.67
N THR A 317 10.78 -5.45 5.45
CA THR A 317 11.55 -4.30 5.96
C THR A 317 12.69 -4.75 6.85
N VAL A 318 12.48 -5.71 7.77
CA VAL A 318 13.54 -6.24 8.64
C VAL A 318 14.66 -6.88 7.82
N VAL A 319 14.30 -7.70 6.82
CA VAL A 319 15.28 -8.37 5.96
C VAL A 319 16.02 -7.35 5.08
N THR A 320 15.31 -6.47 4.38
CA THR A 320 15.92 -5.50 3.48
C THR A 320 16.77 -4.47 4.24
N PHE A 321 16.32 -3.99 5.40
CA PHE A 321 17.12 -3.14 6.27
C PHE A 321 18.39 -3.86 6.74
N GLY A 322 18.28 -5.12 7.18
CA GLY A 322 19.45 -5.89 7.59
C GLY A 322 20.47 -6.06 6.45
N LEU A 323 20.00 -6.34 5.24
CA LEU A 323 20.84 -6.44 4.05
C LEU A 323 21.49 -5.10 3.69
N VAL A 324 20.76 -3.99 3.70
CA VAL A 324 21.29 -2.67 3.31
C VAL A 324 22.23 -2.11 4.39
N ALA A 325 21.91 -2.28 5.68
CA ALA A 325 22.63 -1.64 6.78
C ALA A 325 23.85 -2.44 7.26
N PHE A 326 23.78 -3.78 7.25
CA PHE A 326 24.82 -4.62 7.86
C PHE A 326 25.61 -5.46 6.84
N THR A 327 25.25 -5.43 5.55
CA THR A 327 25.94 -6.22 4.52
C THR A 327 26.39 -5.37 3.35
N ASN A 328 27.45 -5.82 2.65
CA ASN A 328 27.93 -5.20 1.42
C ASN A 328 27.21 -5.72 0.16
N VAL A 329 26.04 -6.35 0.31
CA VAL A 329 25.27 -6.91 -0.82
C VAL A 329 24.88 -5.82 -1.81
N PHE A 330 24.53 -4.64 -1.31
CA PHE A 330 24.25 -3.47 -2.12
C PHE A 330 25.45 -2.51 -2.08
N SER A 331 26.50 -2.85 -2.83
CA SER A 331 27.60 -1.90 -3.05
C SER A 331 27.06 -0.70 -3.83
N THR A 332 27.03 0.45 -3.16
CA THR A 332 27.02 1.76 -3.83
C THR A 332 28.37 1.92 -4.51
N ALA A 333 28.35 2.30 -5.79
CA ALA A 333 29.57 2.59 -6.56
C ALA A 333 30.28 3.84 -6.01
#